data_AF-A0A9R0RQZ4-F1
#
_entry.id   AF-A0A9R0RQZ4-F1
#
_cell.length_a   1.000
_cell.length_b   1.000
_cell.length_c   1.000
_cell.angle_alpha   90.00
_cell.angle_beta   90.00
_cell.angle_gamma   90.00
#
_symmetry.space_group_name_H-M   'P 1'
#
loop_
_entity.id
_entity.type
_entity.pdbx_description
1 polymer ?
#
loop_
_entity_poly.entity_id
_entity_poly.type
_entity_poly.pdbx_seq_one_letter_code
_entity_poly.pdbx_strand_id
1 'polypeptide(L)'
;MDQRDSIILTPKNVQALRTLFNVAHRLHNVLGPSWVLVLETLAALDRTIHSPHASTQEVSASVSRLSRDTSGQYSDFHILSSLNSQLFESSALMNVAAVKSLLSALHQLSSQHISGNSQLSGQQIGSIAFSVERMTSILINNLHRVESIWDQIAAHHLEVAVHIFVLTVSFIIVICNATMILMMATNCSLPIAPTHNYVIWRLIR
;
A
#
# COMPACT_ATOMS: atom_id res chain seq x y z
N MET A 1 -10.45 -14.61 28.81
CA MET A 1 -8.99 -14.67 28.67
C MET A 1 -8.70 -14.73 27.19
N ASP A 2 -8.51 -13.57 26.54
CA ASP A 2 -8.20 -13.51 25.12
C ASP A 2 -6.73 -13.90 24.94
N GLN A 3 -6.51 -15.14 24.53
CA GLN A 3 -5.23 -15.63 24.06
C GLN A 3 -4.97 -14.95 22.71
N ARG A 4 -4.55 -13.68 22.75
CA ARG A 4 -4.07 -12.97 21.56
C ARG A 4 -2.72 -13.58 21.21
N ASP A 5 -2.71 -14.44 20.20
CA ASP A 5 -1.52 -15.08 19.69
C ASP A 5 -0.45 -14.03 19.38
N SER A 6 0.65 -14.06 20.14
CA SER A 6 1.85 -13.30 19.78
C SER A 6 2.32 -13.83 18.43
N ILE A 7 2.30 -12.97 17.41
CA ILE A 7 2.74 -13.34 16.06
C ILE A 7 4.26 -13.37 16.09
N ILE A 8 4.83 -14.57 16.04
CA ILE A 8 6.27 -14.77 16.04
C ILE A 8 6.77 -15.02 14.62
N LEU A 9 7.60 -14.12 14.09
CA LEU A 9 8.27 -14.34 12.81
C LEU A 9 9.54 -15.16 13.01
N THR A 10 9.59 -16.36 12.42
CA THR A 10 10.81 -17.18 12.43
C THR A 10 11.85 -16.60 11.46
N PRO A 11 13.15 -16.92 11.64
CA PRO A 11 14.19 -16.51 10.68
C PRO A 11 13.93 -17.03 9.25
N LYS A 12 13.29 -18.19 9.11
CA LYS A 12 12.87 -18.73 7.82
C LYS A 12 11.79 -17.86 7.17
N ASN A 13 10.84 -17.35 7.95
CA ASN A 13 9.79 -16.45 7.45
C ASN A 13 10.41 -15.14 6.94
N VAL A 14 11.34 -14.56 7.71
CA VAL A 14 12.06 -13.33 7.30
C VAL A 14 12.83 -13.57 5.99
N GLN A 15 13.55 -14.68 5.88
CA GLN A 15 14.31 -15.00 4.67
C GLN A 15 13.39 -15.26 3.46
N ALA A 16 12.25 -15.92 3.67
CA ALA A 16 11.25 -16.13 2.64
C ALA A 16 10.66 -14.79 2.15
N LEU A 17 10.33 -13.87 3.07
CA LEU A 17 9.84 -12.53 2.73
C LEU A 17 10.88 -11.71 1.97
N ARG A 18 12.15 -11.71 2.41
CA ARG A 18 13.26 -11.08 1.65
C ARG A 18 13.35 -11.63 0.23
N THR A 19 13.24 -12.94 0.08
CA THR A 19 13.27 -13.59 -1.24
C THR A 19 12.07 -13.18 -2.09
N LEU A 20 10.87 -13.16 -1.50
CA LEU A 20 9.65 -12.70 -2.16
C LEU A 20 9.78 -11.26 -2.66
N PHE A 21 10.27 -10.33 -1.82
CA PHE A 21 10.52 -8.94 -2.23
C PHE A 21 11.49 -8.85 -3.40
N ASN A 22 12.61 -9.58 -3.34
CA ASN A 22 13.59 -9.58 -4.41
C ASN A 22 13.02 -10.10 -5.74
N VAL A 23 12.25 -11.20 -5.69
CA VAL A 23 11.60 -11.76 -6.88
C VAL A 23 10.54 -10.80 -7.41
N ALA A 24 9.69 -10.26 -6.54
CA ALA A 24 8.64 -9.33 -6.93
C ALA A 24 9.22 -8.07 -7.56
N HIS A 25 10.30 -7.52 -6.99
CA HIS A 25 10.98 -6.36 -7.54
C HIS A 25 11.64 -6.65 -8.90
N ARG A 26 12.22 -7.85 -9.11
CA ARG A 26 12.81 -8.21 -10.42
C ARG A 26 11.76 -8.47 -11.50
N LEU A 27 10.59 -8.97 -11.12
CA LEU A 27 9.53 -9.38 -12.05
C LEU A 27 8.35 -8.39 -12.07
N HIS A 28 8.47 -7.25 -11.41
CA HIS A 28 7.40 -6.26 -11.23
C HIS A 28 6.65 -5.89 -12.51
N ASN A 29 7.33 -5.84 -13.66
CA ASN A 29 6.74 -5.52 -14.97
C ASN A 29 5.91 -6.64 -15.62
N VAL A 30 6.00 -7.89 -15.12
CA VAL A 30 5.38 -9.07 -15.74
C VAL A 30 4.54 -9.91 -14.77
N LEU A 31 4.47 -9.54 -13.49
CA LEU A 31 3.74 -10.31 -12.47
C LEU A 31 2.23 -10.47 -12.77
N GLY A 32 1.60 -9.47 -13.37
CA GLY A 32 0.20 -9.54 -13.77
C GLY A 32 -0.74 -9.89 -12.61
N PRO A 33 -1.69 -10.83 -12.78
CA PRO A 33 -2.60 -11.27 -11.71
C PRO A 33 -1.91 -11.84 -10.47
N SER A 34 -0.65 -12.29 -10.58
CA SER A 34 0.12 -12.83 -9.45
C SER A 34 0.37 -11.81 -8.34
N TRP A 35 0.19 -10.51 -8.63
CA TRP A 35 0.25 -9.44 -7.63
C TRP A 35 -0.71 -9.66 -6.46
N VAL A 36 -1.85 -10.33 -6.66
CA VAL A 36 -2.83 -10.58 -5.58
C VAL A 36 -2.17 -11.36 -4.43
N LEU A 37 -1.50 -12.48 -4.72
CA LEU A 37 -0.84 -13.30 -3.71
C LEU A 37 0.32 -12.57 -3.01
N VAL A 38 1.05 -11.73 -3.75
CA VAL A 38 2.10 -10.88 -3.18
C VAL A 38 1.47 -9.90 -2.20
N LEU A 39 0.42 -9.19 -2.62
CA LEU A 39 -0.24 -8.17 -1.80
C LEU A 39 -0.97 -8.75 -0.58
N GLU A 40 -1.57 -9.93 -0.68
CA GLU A 40 -2.13 -10.65 0.47
C GLU A 40 -1.06 -10.93 1.53
N THR A 41 0.12 -11.38 1.08
CA THR A 41 1.27 -11.61 1.95
C THR A 41 1.76 -10.30 2.59
N LEU A 42 1.81 -9.22 1.81
CA LEU A 42 2.22 -7.90 2.32
C LEU A 42 1.21 -7.31 3.30
N ALA A 43 -0.09 -7.50 3.08
CA ALA A 43 -1.13 -7.06 4.02
C ALA A 43 -1.05 -7.82 5.35
N ALA A 44 -0.72 -9.12 5.31
CA ALA A 44 -0.47 -9.91 6.52
C ALA A 44 0.82 -9.48 7.24
N LEU A 45 1.88 -9.18 6.49
CA LEU A 45 3.13 -8.64 7.03
C LEU A 45 2.91 -7.27 7.68
N ASP A 46 2.17 -6.37 7.05
CA ASP A 46 1.87 -5.03 7.54
C ASP A 46 1.16 -5.07 8.91
N ARG A 47 0.13 -5.93 9.03
CA ARG A 47 -0.52 -6.21 10.33
C ARG A 47 0.44 -6.77 11.37
N THR A 48 1.40 -7.58 10.95
CA THR A 48 2.40 -8.16 11.86
C THR A 48 3.36 -7.09 12.36
N ILE A 49 3.88 -6.23 11.48
CA ILE A 49 4.81 -5.14 11.83
C ILE A 49 4.15 -4.15 12.79
N HIS A 50 2.87 -3.82 12.57
CA HIS A 50 2.14 -2.85 13.38
C HIS A 50 1.44 -3.46 14.61
N SER A 51 1.60 -4.77 14.86
CA SER A 51 1.01 -5.43 16.02
C SER A 51 1.83 -5.16 17.28
N PRO A 52 1.20 -4.70 18.39
CA PRO A 52 1.89 -4.44 19.66
C PRO A 52 2.46 -5.70 20.34
N HIS A 53 2.26 -6.90 19.77
CA HIS A 53 2.70 -8.19 20.31
C HIS A 53 3.56 -8.99 19.34
N ALA A 54 4.07 -8.36 18.27
CA ALA A 54 4.96 -9.01 17.33
C ALA A 54 6.39 -9.10 17.87
N SER A 55 7.00 -10.28 17.74
CA SER A 55 8.41 -10.53 18.08
C SER A 55 8.99 -11.49 17.05
N THR A 56 10.30 -11.46 16.82
CA THR A 56 11.00 -12.45 15.99
C THR A 56 11.52 -13.59 16.86
N GLN A 57 11.43 -14.83 16.37
CA GLN A 57 12.00 -15.98 17.08
C GLN A 57 13.52 -16.00 16.89
N GLU A 58 14.27 -15.84 17.96
CA GLU A 58 15.70 -16.19 17.95
C GLU A 58 15.85 -17.69 18.19
N VAL A 59 16.51 -18.38 17.27
CA VAL A 59 16.88 -19.78 17.47
C VAL A 59 18.08 -19.78 18.41
N SER A 60 17.83 -20.04 19.70
CA SER A 60 18.87 -20.35 20.67
C SER A 60 19.53 -21.68 20.29
N ALA A 61 20.50 -21.63 19.37
CA ALA A 61 21.53 -22.65 19.33
C ALA A 61 22.33 -22.51 20.63
N SER A 62 22.29 -23.54 21.46
CA SER A 62 22.94 -23.60 22.76
C SER A 62 24.46 -23.47 22.63
N VAL A 63 24.98 -22.24 22.64
CA VAL A 63 26.36 -21.94 23.02
C VAL A 63 26.33 -20.71 23.91
N SER A 64 26.67 -20.95 25.19
CA SER A 64 26.90 -19.93 26.20
C SER A 64 27.82 -18.83 25.68
N ARG A 65 27.34 -17.58 25.68
CA ARG A 65 28.07 -16.34 26.04
C ARG A 65 27.17 -15.11 25.88
N LEU A 66 26.78 -14.55 27.02
CA LEU A 66 26.80 -13.11 27.32
C LEU A 66 26.70 -12.14 26.12
N SER A 67 25.49 -11.78 25.71
CA SER A 67 25.05 -10.38 25.61
C SER A 67 23.57 -10.34 25.24
N ARG A 68 22.82 -9.56 25.99
CA ARG A 68 21.43 -9.22 25.72
C ARG A 68 21.43 -8.27 24.54
N ASP A 69 21.16 -8.77 23.34
CA ASP A 69 20.98 -7.95 22.15
C ASP A 69 19.51 -7.94 21.72
N THR A 70 18.72 -7.17 22.47
CA THR A 70 17.42 -6.62 22.01
C THR A 70 17.56 -5.76 20.73
N SER A 71 18.78 -5.58 20.22
CA SER A 71 19.16 -4.89 18.99
C SER A 71 18.92 -5.71 17.71
N GLY A 72 18.89 -7.06 17.80
CA GLY A 72 18.72 -7.95 16.64
C GLY A 72 17.29 -7.98 16.08
N GLN A 73 16.29 -8.09 16.96
CA GLN A 73 14.88 -8.22 16.56
C GLN A 73 14.32 -6.97 15.85
N TYR A 74 14.77 -5.78 16.24
CA TYR A 74 14.37 -4.53 15.60
C TYR A 74 14.91 -4.41 14.16
N SER A 75 16.06 -5.02 13.87
CA SER A 75 16.70 -4.90 12.55
C SER A 75 15.91 -5.56 11.42
N ASP A 76 15.35 -6.75 11.64
CA ASP A 76 14.64 -7.49 10.58
C ASP A 76 13.30 -6.85 10.22
N PHE A 77 12.51 -6.42 11.20
CA PHE A 77 11.26 -5.70 10.94
C PHE A 77 11.50 -4.38 10.22
N HIS A 78 12.53 -3.62 10.59
CA HIS A 78 12.92 -2.41 9.86
C HIS A 78 13.32 -2.71 8.41
N ILE A 79 14.09 -3.78 8.18
CA ILE A 79 14.47 -4.20 6.83
C ILE A 79 13.24 -4.59 6.01
N LEU A 80 12.34 -5.40 6.57
CA LEU A 80 11.10 -5.82 5.88
C LEU A 80 10.17 -4.63 5.60
N SER A 81 10.04 -3.71 6.54
CA SER A 81 9.28 -2.47 6.34
C SER A 81 9.89 -1.61 5.23
N SER A 82 11.23 -1.48 5.21
CA SER A 82 11.95 -0.77 4.16
C SER A 82 11.76 -1.41 2.79
N LEU A 83 11.88 -2.74 2.68
CA LEU A 83 11.64 -3.48 1.43
C LEU A 83 10.19 -3.33 0.94
N ASN A 84 9.23 -3.36 1.87
CA ASN A 84 7.82 -3.15 1.57
C ASN A 84 7.58 -1.76 0.94
N SER A 85 8.12 -0.70 1.56
CA SER A 85 8.02 0.66 1.02
C SER A 85 8.76 0.80 -0.32
N GLN A 86 9.97 0.22 -0.45
CA GLN A 86 10.74 0.25 -1.69
C GLN A 86 10.02 -0.41 -2.86
N LEU A 87 9.21 -1.45 -2.62
CA LEU A 87 8.42 -2.09 -3.65
C LEU A 87 7.42 -1.10 -4.28
N PHE A 88 6.69 -0.35 -3.47
CA PHE A 88 5.73 0.64 -3.97
C PHE A 88 6.41 1.90 -4.51
N GLU A 89 7.55 2.31 -3.96
CA GLU A 89 8.40 3.37 -4.52
C GLU A 89 8.86 3.02 -5.94
N SER A 90 9.29 1.77 -6.15
CA SER A 90 9.75 1.27 -7.44
C SER A 90 8.66 1.22 -8.52
N SER A 91 7.40 1.46 -8.16
CA SER A 91 6.32 1.59 -9.13
C SER A 91 6.54 2.74 -10.11
N ALA A 92 7.30 3.78 -9.74
CA ALA A 92 7.72 4.84 -10.67
C ALA A 92 8.48 4.31 -11.90
N LEU A 93 9.20 3.19 -11.73
CA LEU A 93 10.01 2.55 -12.79
C LEU A 93 9.25 1.46 -13.56
N MET A 94 8.05 1.08 -13.10
CA MET A 94 7.22 0.09 -13.79
C MET A 94 6.66 0.64 -15.09
N ASN A 95 6.30 -0.22 -16.04
CA ASN A 95 5.49 0.19 -17.18
C ASN A 95 4.03 0.47 -16.74
N VAL A 96 3.29 1.26 -17.53
CA VAL A 96 1.92 1.67 -17.19
C VAL A 96 0.99 0.47 -16.99
N ALA A 97 1.12 -0.57 -17.84
CA ALA A 97 0.30 -1.78 -17.75
C ALA A 97 0.51 -2.54 -16.43
N ALA A 98 1.75 -2.63 -15.96
CA ALA A 98 2.10 -3.28 -14.71
C ALA A 98 1.62 -2.48 -13.50
N VAL A 99 1.71 -1.13 -13.54
CA VAL A 99 1.10 -0.29 -12.49
C VAL A 99 -0.40 -0.49 -12.44
N LYS A 100 -1.09 -0.51 -13.59
CA LYS A 100 -2.53 -0.81 -13.65
C LYS A 100 -2.85 -2.19 -13.10
N SER A 101 -2.05 -3.21 -13.42
CA SER A 101 -2.22 -4.56 -12.87
C SER A 101 -2.02 -4.60 -11.35
N LEU A 102 -1.05 -3.86 -10.82
CA LEU A 102 -0.81 -3.73 -9.39
C LEU A 102 -2.00 -3.05 -8.69
N LEU A 103 -2.51 -1.97 -9.27
CA LEU A 103 -3.71 -1.27 -8.79
C LEU A 103 -4.96 -2.16 -8.85
N SER A 104 -5.12 -2.97 -9.90
CA SER A 104 -6.21 -3.95 -10.01
C SER A 104 -6.14 -4.98 -8.89
N ALA A 105 -4.94 -5.48 -8.58
CA ALA A 105 -4.76 -6.44 -7.51
C ALA A 105 -5.05 -5.85 -6.12
N LEU A 106 -4.66 -4.59 -5.87
CA LEU A 106 -5.02 -3.86 -4.64
C LEU A 106 -6.54 -3.66 -4.52
N HIS A 107 -7.19 -3.30 -5.63
CA HIS A 107 -8.64 -3.18 -5.68
C HIS A 107 -9.33 -4.51 -5.36
N GLN A 108 -8.88 -5.60 -5.99
CA GLN A 108 -9.41 -6.94 -5.71
C GLN A 108 -9.26 -7.32 -4.24
N LEU A 109 -8.06 -7.13 -3.66
CA LEU A 109 -7.80 -7.39 -2.24
C LEU A 109 -8.78 -6.65 -1.33
N SER A 110 -9.00 -5.36 -1.59
CA SER A 110 -9.93 -4.53 -0.82
C SER A 110 -11.39 -4.99 -1.00
N SER A 111 -11.83 -5.26 -2.24
CA SER A 111 -13.20 -5.66 -2.56
C SER A 111 -13.63 -6.99 -1.91
N GLN A 112 -12.69 -7.94 -1.78
CA GLN A 112 -12.91 -9.21 -1.08
C GLN A 112 -13.27 -9.00 0.40
N HIS A 113 -12.76 -7.94 1.02
CA HIS A 113 -13.04 -7.61 2.41
C HIS A 113 -14.28 -6.72 2.60
N ILE A 114 -14.72 -6.01 1.55
CA ILE A 114 -15.92 -5.18 1.53
C ILE A 114 -17.19 -6.01 1.32
N SER A 115 -17.13 -7.07 0.51
CA SER A 115 -18.30 -7.85 0.05
C SER A 115 -18.91 -8.78 1.12
N GLY A 116 -18.46 -8.71 2.37
CA GLY A 116 -19.02 -9.47 3.49
C GLY A 116 -20.15 -8.71 4.19
N ASN A 117 -21.40 -9.09 3.92
CA ASN A 117 -22.56 -8.54 4.64
C ASN A 117 -22.43 -8.82 6.14
N SER A 118 -22.64 -7.78 6.96
CA SER A 118 -22.68 -7.75 8.44
C SER A 118 -21.33 -7.38 9.10
N GLN A 119 -21.16 -6.08 9.40
CA GLN A 119 -20.10 -5.48 10.21
C GLN A 119 -18.66 -5.88 9.82
N LEU A 120 -17.92 -4.92 9.25
CA LEU A 120 -16.50 -5.11 8.97
C LEU A 120 -15.75 -5.41 10.27
N SER A 121 -15.08 -6.55 10.30
CA SER A 121 -14.14 -6.90 11.36
C SER A 121 -12.90 -5.99 11.32
N GLY A 122 -12.21 -5.82 12.45
CA GLY A 122 -10.98 -5.03 12.51
C GLY A 122 -9.90 -5.49 11.50
N GLN A 123 -9.86 -6.79 11.20
CA GLN A 123 -8.96 -7.35 10.20
C GLN A 123 -9.33 -6.94 8.76
N GLN A 124 -10.63 -6.92 8.42
CA GLN A 124 -11.12 -6.45 7.12
C GLN A 124 -10.83 -4.95 6.95
N ILE A 125 -11.08 -4.14 7.98
CA ILE A 125 -10.76 -2.71 7.98
C ILE A 125 -9.26 -2.48 7.75
N GLY A 126 -8.41 -3.27 8.42
CA GLY A 126 -6.95 -3.21 8.24
C GLY A 126 -6.49 -3.52 6.80
N SER A 127 -7.04 -4.54 6.15
CA SER A 127 -6.72 -4.84 4.74
C SER A 127 -7.19 -3.75 3.77
N ILE A 128 -8.36 -3.14 4.03
CA ILE A 128 -8.87 -2.03 3.21
C ILE A 128 -7.98 -0.80 3.39
N ALA A 129 -7.64 -0.45 4.64
CA ALA A 129 -6.74 0.65 4.95
C ALA A 129 -5.36 0.45 4.30
N PHE A 130 -4.80 -0.76 4.39
CA PHE A 130 -3.57 -1.13 3.69
C PHE A 130 -3.69 -0.86 2.18
N SER A 131 -4.77 -1.32 1.54
CA SER A 131 -4.95 -1.17 0.10
C SER A 131 -5.01 0.31 -0.32
N VAL A 132 -5.75 1.13 0.44
CA VAL A 132 -5.87 2.59 0.21
C VAL A 132 -4.53 3.30 0.39
N GLU A 133 -3.79 2.97 1.45
CA GLU A 133 -2.48 3.56 1.73
C GLU A 133 -1.48 3.23 0.61
N ARG A 134 -1.44 1.97 0.16
CA ARG A 134 -0.55 1.55 -0.94
C ARG A 134 -0.95 2.16 -2.28
N MET A 135 -2.24 2.29 -2.58
CA MET A 135 -2.70 3.03 -3.76
C MET A 135 -2.27 4.50 -3.72
N THR A 136 -2.32 5.13 -2.55
CA THR A 136 -1.86 6.51 -2.35
C THR A 136 -0.35 6.64 -2.59
N SER A 137 0.45 5.70 -2.05
CA SER A 137 1.90 5.64 -2.31
C SER A 137 2.21 5.48 -3.80
N ILE A 138 1.51 4.58 -4.49
CA ILE A 138 1.66 4.42 -5.95
C ILE A 138 1.32 5.72 -6.68
N LEU A 139 0.24 6.41 -6.31
CA LEU A 139 -0.13 7.69 -6.93
C LEU A 139 0.99 8.73 -6.80
N ILE A 140 1.50 8.92 -5.59
CA ILE A 140 2.57 9.90 -5.29
C ILE A 140 3.85 9.60 -6.07
N ASN A 141 4.16 8.33 -6.29
CA ASN A 141 5.35 7.91 -7.04
C ASN A 141 5.16 7.91 -8.56
N ASN A 142 3.91 8.05 -9.03
CA ASN A 142 3.56 8.03 -10.45
C ASN A 142 2.91 9.33 -10.93
N LEU A 143 3.14 10.45 -10.24
CA LEU A 143 2.56 11.76 -10.59
C LEU A 143 2.87 12.19 -12.03
N HIS A 144 4.05 11.83 -12.54
CA HIS A 144 4.48 12.10 -13.91
C HIS A 144 3.57 11.50 -14.99
N ARG A 145 2.72 10.53 -14.62
CA ARG A 145 1.79 9.83 -15.52
C ARG A 145 0.42 9.63 -14.90
N VAL A 146 0.04 10.53 -13.98
CA VAL A 146 -1.19 10.44 -13.19
C VAL A 146 -2.43 10.24 -14.05
N GLU A 147 -2.54 10.94 -15.18
CA GLU A 147 -3.68 10.83 -16.10
C GLU A 147 -3.93 9.38 -16.56
N SER A 148 -2.88 8.58 -16.70
CA SER A 148 -3.00 7.20 -17.17
C SER A 148 -3.52 6.22 -16.13
N ILE A 149 -3.41 6.55 -14.84
CA ILE A 149 -3.73 5.65 -13.71
C ILE A 149 -4.86 6.19 -12.81
N TRP A 150 -5.20 7.47 -12.93
CA TRP A 150 -6.13 8.18 -12.06
C TRP A 150 -7.50 7.52 -11.99
N ASP A 151 -8.08 7.17 -13.14
CA ASP A 151 -9.44 6.62 -13.22
C ASP A 151 -9.61 5.38 -12.34
N GLN A 152 -8.58 4.53 -12.31
CA GLN A 152 -8.59 3.29 -11.53
C GLN A 152 -8.51 3.56 -10.02
N ILE A 153 -7.70 4.53 -9.61
CA ILE A 153 -7.55 4.92 -8.20
C ILE A 153 -8.81 5.62 -7.71
N ALA A 154 -9.35 6.55 -8.49
CA ALA A 154 -10.57 7.28 -8.17
C ALA A 154 -11.77 6.34 -8.05
N ALA A 155 -11.92 5.39 -8.99
CA ALA A 155 -12.98 4.38 -8.94
C ALA A 155 -12.92 3.56 -7.64
N HIS A 156 -11.73 3.09 -7.26
CA HIS A 156 -11.58 2.32 -6.02
C HIS A 156 -11.92 3.14 -4.77
N HIS A 157 -11.41 4.37 -4.67
CA HIS A 157 -11.66 5.21 -3.51
C HIS A 157 -13.14 5.58 -3.38
N LEU A 158 -13.82 5.81 -4.49
CA LEU A 158 -15.26 6.05 -4.50
C LEU A 158 -16.04 4.83 -4.01
N GLU A 159 -15.69 3.63 -4.47
CA GLU A 159 -16.28 2.38 -3.99
C GLU A 159 -16.10 2.20 -2.48
N VAL A 160 -14.87 2.37 -1.99
CA VAL A 160 -14.58 2.30 -0.54
C VAL A 160 -15.37 3.34 0.25
N ALA A 161 -15.47 4.58 -0.24
CA ALA A 161 -16.18 5.66 0.43
C ALA A 161 -17.69 5.40 0.55
N VAL A 162 -18.31 4.79 -0.47
CA VAL A 162 -19.72 4.40 -0.42
C VAL A 162 -19.96 3.31 0.63
N HIS A 163 -19.01 2.38 0.79
CA HIS A 163 -19.12 1.26 1.72
C HIS A 163 -18.72 1.61 3.17
N ILE A 164 -17.83 2.59 3.37
CA ILE A 164 -17.28 2.95 4.68
C ILE A 164 -17.49 4.45 4.91
N PHE A 165 -18.60 4.80 5.58
CA PHE A 165 -18.93 6.18 5.96
C PHE A 165 -17.95 6.80 7.01
N VAL A 166 -16.86 6.10 7.37
CA VAL A 166 -15.98 6.42 8.51
C VAL A 166 -14.54 6.83 8.10
N LEU A 167 -14.16 6.76 6.81
CA LEU A 167 -12.80 7.14 6.33
C LEU A 167 -12.69 8.60 5.82
N THR A 168 -13.56 9.48 6.29
CA THR A 168 -13.67 10.88 5.82
C THR A 168 -12.38 11.69 5.91
N VAL A 169 -11.45 11.35 6.82
CA VAL A 169 -10.19 12.10 7.00
C VAL A 169 -9.12 11.70 5.98
N SER A 170 -8.95 10.41 5.68
CA SER A 170 -8.02 9.97 4.62
C SER A 170 -8.53 10.36 3.23
N PHE A 171 -9.85 10.36 3.04
CA PHE A 171 -10.47 10.81 1.80
C PHE A 171 -10.26 12.31 1.54
N ILE A 172 -10.34 13.16 2.58
CA ILE A 172 -9.98 14.57 2.47
C ILE A 172 -8.49 14.74 2.16
N ILE A 173 -7.59 13.95 2.76
CA ILE A 173 -6.16 14.06 2.45
C ILE A 173 -5.85 13.61 1.02
N VAL A 174 -6.48 12.54 0.52
CA VAL A 174 -6.31 12.07 -0.86
C VAL A 174 -6.92 13.06 -1.85
N ILE A 175 -8.10 13.61 -1.59
CA ILE A 175 -8.70 14.66 -2.43
C ILE A 175 -7.90 15.96 -2.36
N CYS A 176 -7.47 16.41 -1.18
CA CYS A 176 -6.65 17.61 -1.02
C CYS A 176 -5.28 17.44 -1.68
N ASN A 177 -4.65 16.26 -1.58
CA ASN A 177 -3.41 15.98 -2.29
C ASN A 177 -3.62 15.88 -3.80
N ALA A 178 -4.65 15.18 -4.27
CA ALA A 178 -4.95 15.07 -5.70
C ALA A 178 -5.31 16.42 -6.32
N THR A 179 -6.08 17.26 -5.62
CA THR A 179 -6.40 18.63 -6.05
C THR A 179 -5.19 19.55 -5.98
N MET A 180 -4.32 19.43 -4.97
CA MET A 180 -3.05 20.16 -4.92
C MET A 180 -2.09 19.74 -6.03
N ILE A 181 -1.99 18.46 -6.32
CA ILE A 181 -1.20 17.90 -7.42
C ILE A 181 -1.75 18.39 -8.76
N LEU A 182 -3.06 18.37 -8.96
CA LEU A 182 -3.70 18.87 -10.18
C LEU A 182 -3.49 20.39 -10.34
N MET A 183 -3.55 21.15 -9.25
CA MET A 183 -3.17 22.57 -9.27
C MET A 183 -1.68 22.77 -9.61
N MET A 184 -0.77 21.93 -9.10
CA MET A 184 0.66 22.06 -9.43
C MET A 184 0.96 21.64 -10.88
N ALA A 185 0.32 20.60 -11.39
CA ALA A 185 0.48 20.12 -12.77
C ALA A 185 -0.05 21.13 -13.82
N THR A 186 -1.18 21.79 -13.50
CA THR A 186 -1.74 22.86 -14.35
C THR A 186 -0.91 24.15 -14.31
N ASN A 187 -0.30 24.48 -13.17
CA ASN A 187 0.59 25.65 -13.04
C ASN A 187 1.98 25.46 -13.66
N CYS A 188 2.52 24.23 -13.71
CA CYS A 188 3.78 23.96 -14.41
C CYS A 188 3.66 23.95 -15.95
N SER A 189 2.44 24.08 -16.50
CA SER A 189 2.17 23.96 -17.95
C SER A 189 1.80 25.29 -18.65
N LEU A 190 1.95 26.46 -18.01
CA LEU A 190 1.69 27.75 -18.67
C LEU A 190 2.97 28.58 -18.91
N PRO A 191 3.38 28.75 -20.17
CA PRO A 191 3.71 30.07 -20.68
C PRO A 191 2.41 30.73 -21.18
N ILE A 192 1.93 31.71 -20.42
CA ILE A 192 1.15 32.89 -20.85
C ILE A 192 0.33 32.73 -22.15
N ALA A 193 -0.99 32.49 -22.05
CA ALA A 193 -1.98 33.10 -22.96
C ALA A 193 -3.40 32.97 -22.37
N PRO A 194 -4.22 34.04 -22.39
CA PRO A 194 -5.50 34.06 -21.71
C PRO A 194 -6.67 33.64 -22.62
N THR A 195 -7.80 33.34 -21.98
CA THR A 195 -9.17 33.28 -22.54
C THR A 195 -9.54 32.07 -23.41
N HIS A 196 -9.94 30.96 -22.77
CA HIS A 196 -11.17 30.21 -23.16
C HIS A 196 -11.58 29.03 -22.25
N ASN A 197 -10.96 28.83 -21.07
CA ASN A 197 -11.24 27.65 -20.22
C ASN A 197 -12.25 27.88 -19.07
N TYR A 198 -13.15 28.85 -19.18
CA TYR A 198 -14.18 29.10 -18.16
C TYR A 198 -15.42 28.19 -18.25
N VAL A 199 -15.57 27.41 -19.32
CA VAL A 199 -16.80 26.60 -19.52
C VAL A 199 -16.73 25.25 -18.80
N ILE A 200 -15.56 24.62 -18.71
CA ILE A 200 -15.41 23.32 -18.04
C ILE A 200 -15.52 23.46 -16.52
N TRP A 201 -15.05 24.58 -15.95
CA TRP A 201 -15.13 24.86 -14.51
C TRP A 201 -16.55 25.05 -13.97
N ARG A 202 -17.55 25.28 -14.82
CA ARG A 202 -18.93 25.53 -14.39
C ARG A 202 -19.77 24.25 -14.24
N LEU A 203 -19.25 23.10 -14.68
CA LEU A 203 -19.92 21.79 -14.59
C LEU A 203 -19.51 20.96 -13.37
N ILE A 204 -18.55 21.43 -12.57
CA ILE A 204 -18.01 20.74 -11.38
C ILE A 204 -18.44 21.46 -10.08
N ARG A 205 -19.57 22.19 -10.09
CA ARG A 205 -20.19 22.74 -8.88
C ARG A 205 -21.55 22.13 -8.63
#